data_AF-A0A246PPH9-F1
#
_entry.id   AF-A0A246PPH9-F1
#
_cell.length_a   1.000
_cell.length_b   1.000
_cell.length_c   1.000
_cell.angle_alpha   90.00
_cell.angle_beta   90.00
_cell.angle_gamma   90.00
#
_symmetry.space_group_name_H-M   'P 1'
#
loop_
_entity.id
_entity.type
_entity.pdbx_description
1 polymer ?
#
loop_
_entity_poly.entity_id
_entity_poly.type
_entity_poly.pdbx_seq_one_letter_code
_entity_poly.pdbx_strand_id
1 'polypeptide(L)'
;MAIEAHKCNVKGCNGLVVFENADFDLQNPDTIKGVYALDDPSCNVCGKEFLVVPSYSVIELDAETQEFEEIEPACITEWQNQKF
;
A
#
# COMPACT_ATOMS: atom_id res chain seq x y z
N MET A 1 9.28 0.57 -16.54
CA MET A 1 9.43 -0.60 -15.67
C MET A 1 9.83 -0.13 -14.28
N ALA A 2 8.86 -0.09 -13.38
CA ALA A 2 9.05 0.12 -11.96
C ALA A 2 8.57 -1.16 -11.28
N ILE A 3 9.49 -1.84 -10.60
CA ILE A 3 9.24 -3.13 -9.94
C ILE A 3 9.29 -2.87 -8.45
N GLU A 4 8.27 -3.34 -7.74
CA GLU A 4 8.20 -3.28 -6.29
C GLU A 4 8.33 -4.69 -5.71
N ALA A 5 8.93 -4.78 -4.52
CA ALA A 5 9.16 -6.06 -3.86
C ALA A 5 8.94 -5.94 -2.35
N HIS A 6 8.09 -6.81 -1.81
CA HIS A 6 7.78 -6.88 -0.38
C HIS A 6 8.12 -8.26 0.19
N LYS A 7 8.42 -8.30 1.49
CA LYS A 7 8.63 -9.57 2.21
C LYS A 7 7.31 -10.31 2.38
N CYS A 8 7.31 -11.62 2.14
CA CYS A 8 6.18 -12.48 2.48
C CYS A 8 5.90 -12.46 3.99
N ASN A 9 4.63 -12.32 4.38
CA ASN A 9 4.23 -12.29 5.80
C ASN A 9 3.98 -13.68 6.41
N VAL A 10 4.20 -14.77 5.66
CA VAL A 10 4.07 -16.13 6.19
C VAL A 10 5.25 -16.43 7.10
N LYS A 11 4.97 -16.81 8.35
CA LYS A 11 6.00 -17.16 9.34
C LYS A 11 6.95 -18.24 8.79
N GLY A 12 8.25 -17.96 8.78
CA GLY A 12 9.29 -18.87 8.29
C GLY A 12 9.48 -18.87 6.77
N CYS A 13 8.72 -18.07 6.01
CA CYS A 13 8.95 -17.89 4.58
C CYS A 13 9.94 -16.74 4.34
N ASN A 14 10.97 -16.98 3.52
CA ASN A 14 11.93 -15.96 3.08
C ASN A 14 11.65 -15.46 1.65
N GLY A 15 10.46 -15.76 1.12
CA GLY A 15 10.06 -15.34 -0.22
C GLY A 15 9.67 -13.87 -0.30
N LEU A 16 9.52 -13.41 -1.54
CA LEU A 16 9.12 -12.04 -1.89
C LEU A 16 7.81 -12.05 -2.69
N VAL A 17 7.05 -11.00 -2.52
CA VAL A 17 5.91 -10.63 -3.37
C VAL A 17 6.39 -9.52 -4.28
N VAL A 18 6.38 -9.75 -5.59
CA VAL A 18 6.94 -8.84 -6.60
C VAL A 18 5.89 -8.53 -7.65
N PHE A 19 5.77 -7.26 -8.02
CA PHE A 19 4.82 -6.79 -9.04
C PHE A 19 5.39 -5.58 -9.80
N GLU A 20 4.88 -5.32 -11.00
CA GLU A 20 5.20 -4.14 -11.79
C GLU A 20 4.12 -3.08 -11.55
N ASN A 21 4.51 -1.91 -11.05
CA ASN A 21 3.60 -0.85 -10.65
C ASN A 21 3.62 0.36 -11.61
N ALA A 22 4.31 0.25 -12.75
CA ALA A 22 4.50 1.37 -13.68
C ALA A 22 3.18 1.88 -14.31
N ASP A 23 2.20 0.98 -14.47
CA ASP A 23 0.97 1.24 -15.23
C ASP A 23 -0.30 1.12 -14.36
N PHE A 24 -0.19 1.23 -13.03
CA PHE A 24 -1.35 1.17 -12.15
C PHE A 24 -2.33 2.33 -12.39
N ASP A 25 -3.57 1.99 -12.77
CA ASP A 25 -4.68 2.94 -12.82
C ASP A 25 -5.30 3.09 -11.42
N LEU A 26 -4.82 4.10 -10.68
CA LEU A 26 -5.34 4.43 -9.36
C LEU A 26 -6.75 5.03 -9.39
N GLN A 27 -7.23 5.51 -10.55
CA GLN A 27 -8.57 6.10 -10.67
C GLN A 27 -9.64 5.04 -10.92
N ASN A 28 -9.29 3.98 -11.66
CA ASN A 28 -10.19 2.88 -11.97
C ASN A 28 -9.53 1.53 -11.66
N PRO A 29 -9.27 1.22 -10.37
CA PRO A 29 -8.73 -0.07 -9.99
C PRO A 29 -9.72 -1.18 -10.38
N ASP A 30 -9.19 -2.28 -10.91
CA ASP A 30 -9.99 -3.44 -11.25
C ASP A 30 -10.60 -4.10 -10.00
N THR A 31 -11.62 -4.93 -10.20
CA THR A 31 -12.16 -5.77 -9.12
C THR A 31 -11.56 -7.17 -9.23
N ILE A 32 -10.59 -7.47 -8.35
CA ILE A 32 -9.95 -8.78 -8.27
C ILE A 32 -10.42 -9.47 -6.99
N LYS A 33 -10.99 -10.68 -7.14
CA LYS A 33 -11.53 -11.48 -6.01
C LYS A 33 -12.53 -10.70 -5.13
N GLY A 34 -13.28 -9.77 -5.73
CA GLY A 34 -14.29 -8.96 -5.05
C GLY A 34 -13.75 -7.73 -4.30
N VAL A 35 -12.46 -7.42 -4.47
CA VAL A 35 -11.79 -6.25 -3.87
C VAL A 35 -11.27 -5.34 -4.98
N TYR A 36 -11.36 -4.02 -4.80
CA TYR A 36 -10.67 -3.07 -5.68
C TYR A 36 -9.16 -3.22 -5.50
N ALA A 37 -8.50 -3.76 -6.52
CA ALA A 37 -7.09 -4.12 -6.46
C ALA A 37 -6.39 -3.75 -7.77
N LEU A 38 -5.11 -3.46 -7.66
CA LEU A 38 -4.22 -3.08 -8.77
C LEU A 38 -3.51 -4.30 -9.34
N ASP A 39 -3.30 -5.34 -8.54
CA ASP A 39 -2.64 -6.59 -8.94
C ASP A 39 -2.94 -7.72 -7.92
N ASP A 40 -2.67 -8.98 -8.30
CA ASP A 40 -2.79 -10.16 -7.44
C ASP A 40 -1.55 -11.08 -7.42
N PRO A 41 -0.37 -10.54 -7.07
CA PRO A 41 0.88 -11.29 -7.11
C PRO A 41 0.90 -12.42 -6.08
N SER A 42 1.75 -13.40 -6.34
CA SER A 42 2.01 -14.52 -5.43
C SER A 42 3.45 -14.49 -4.91
N CYS A 43 3.63 -14.95 -3.67
CA CYS A 43 4.97 -15.15 -3.12
C CYS A 43 5.74 -16.19 -3.97
N ASN A 44 6.93 -15.82 -4.41
CA ASN A 44 7.77 -16.65 -5.28
C ASN A 44 8.32 -17.94 -4.62
N VAL A 45 8.13 -18.13 -3.31
CA VAL A 45 8.58 -19.32 -2.56
C VAL A 45 7.42 -20.19 -2.10
N CYS A 46 6.46 -19.61 -1.36
CA CYS A 46 5.37 -20.40 -0.76
C CYS A 46 4.08 -20.40 -1.59
N GLY A 47 4.00 -19.61 -2.66
CA GLY A 47 2.82 -19.53 -3.53
C GLY A 47 1.59 -18.88 -2.89
N LYS A 48 1.70 -18.31 -1.68
CA LYS A 48 0.59 -17.55 -1.09
C LYS A 48 0.27 -16.36 -1.99
N GLU A 49 -1.01 -16.21 -2.30
CA GLU A 49 -1.54 -15.09 -3.07
C GLU A 49 -1.72 -13.85 -2.19
N PHE A 50 -1.51 -12.69 -2.78
CA PHE A 50 -1.70 -11.38 -2.18
C PHE A 50 -2.53 -10.51 -3.13
N LEU A 51 -3.05 -9.41 -2.62
CA LEU A 51 -3.67 -8.36 -3.41
C LEU A 51 -2.89 -7.07 -3.18
N VAL A 52 -2.56 -6.37 -4.26
CA VAL A 52 -2.05 -5.00 -4.21
C VAL A 52 -3.26 -4.10 -4.30
N VAL A 53 -3.49 -3.26 -3.30
CA VAL A 53 -4.66 -2.38 -3.25
C VAL A 53 -4.23 -0.92 -3.26
N PRO A 54 -5.02 -0.01 -3.84
CA PRO A 54 -4.74 1.42 -3.73
C PRO A 54 -4.73 1.86 -2.26
N SER A 55 -3.73 2.65 -1.89
CA SER A 55 -3.63 3.29 -0.57
C SER A 55 -3.24 4.76 -0.71
N TYR A 56 -3.57 5.55 0.30
CA TYR A 56 -3.13 6.94 0.42
C TYR A 56 -2.33 7.10 1.71
N SER A 57 -1.30 7.94 1.64
CA SER A 57 -0.54 8.42 2.80
C SER A 57 -0.66 9.94 2.85
N VAL A 58 -0.70 10.50 4.06
CA VAL A 58 -0.68 11.95 4.28
C VAL A 58 0.72 12.31 4.74
N ILE A 59 1.33 13.30 4.09
CA ILE A 59 2.67 13.77 4.43
C ILE A 59 2.64 15.25 4.84
N GLU A 60 3.52 15.62 5.77
CA GLU A 60 3.97 17.00 5.98
C GLU A 60 5.16 17.25 5.06
N LEU A 61 5.16 18.38 4.34
CA LEU A 61 6.25 18.79 3.47
C LEU A 61 6.81 20.12 3.97
N ASP A 62 8.09 20.13 4.36
CA ASP A 62 8.81 21.36 4.66
C ASP A 62 9.26 22.01 3.34
N ALA A 63 8.71 23.19 3.04
CA ALA A 63 8.99 23.90 1.79
C ALA A 63 10.42 24.48 1.71
N GLU A 64 11.08 24.73 2.84
CA GLU A 64 12.43 25.30 2.88
C GLU A 64 13.49 24.21 2.73
N THR A 65 13.33 23.09 3.46
CA THR A 65 14.31 21.99 3.46
C THR A 65 14.03 20.94 2.39
N GLN A 66 12.82 20.91 1.83
CA GLN A 66 12.30 19.85 0.95
C GLN A 66 12.26 18.47 1.62
N GLU A 67 12.32 18.43 2.94
CA GLU A 67 12.12 17.21 3.71
C GLU A 67 10.61 16.93 3.85
N PHE A 68 10.26 15.65 3.98
CA PHE A 68 8.87 15.25 4.22
C PHE A 68 8.79 14.15 5.28
N GLU A 69 7.70 14.16 6.04
CA GLU A 69 7.39 13.16 7.05
C GLU A 69 5.98 12.59 6.78
N GLU A 70 5.83 11.27 6.86
CA GLU A 70 4.52 10.62 6.79
C GLU A 70 3.80 10.71 8.13
N ILE A 71 2.56 11.20 8.12
CA ILE A 71 1.76 11.38 9.33
C ILE A 71 0.98 10.11 9.64
N GLU A 72 1.02 9.71 10.91
CA GLU A 72 0.26 8.56 11.40
C GLU A 72 -1.27 8.79 11.25
N PRO A 73 -2.00 7.78 10.75
CA PRO A 73 -3.45 7.87 10.66
C PRO A 73 -4.08 7.85 12.05
N ALA A 74 -5.07 8.72 12.28
CA ALA A 74 -5.90 8.73 13.49
C ALA A 74 -7.31 8.21 13.20
N CYS A 75 -7.99 7.69 14.24
CA CYS A 75 -9.39 7.31 14.11
C CYS A 75 -10.28 8.55 13.97
N ILE A 76 -11.26 8.53 13.06
CA ILE A 76 -12.20 9.65 12.87
C ILE A 76 -12.94 10.04 14.15
N THR A 77 -13.15 9.09 15.07
CA THR A 77 -13.79 9.34 16.36
C THR A 77 -12.96 10.26 17.25
N GLU A 78 -11.63 10.23 17.14
CA GLU A 78 -10.76 11.12 17.90
C GLU A 78 -10.99 12.58 17.48
N TRP A 79 -11.08 12.84 16.17
CA TRP A 79 -11.42 14.16 15.63
C TRP A 79 -12.82 14.62 16.06
N GLN A 80 -13.83 13.74 15.95
CA GLN A 80 -15.21 14.06 16.33
C GLN A 80 -15.37 14.42 17.82
N ASN A 81 -14.51 13.86 18.67
CA ASN A 81 -14.53 14.10 20.12
C ASN A 81 -13.79 15.40 20.51
N GLN A 82 -13.13 16.08 19.58
CA GLN A 82 -12.56 17.40 19.83
C GLN A 82 -13.70 18.40 20.02
N LYS A 83 -13.83 18.93 21.24
CA LYS A 83 -14.77 20.02 21.53
C LYS A 83 -14.19 21.31 20.95
N PHE A 84 -14.80 21.80 19.88
CA PHE A 84 -14.55 23.14 19.33
C PHE A 84 -15.26 24.21 20.17
#